data_AF-B0DR44-F1
#
_entry.id   AF-B0DR44-F1
#
_cell.length_a   1.000
_cell.length_b   1.000
_cell.length_c   1.000
_cell.angle_alpha   90.00
_cell.angle_beta   90.00
_cell.angle_gamma   90.00
#
_symmetry.space_group_name_H-M   'P 1'
#
loop_
_entity.id
_entity.type
_entity.pdbx_description
1 polymer ?
#
loop_
_entity_poly.entity_id
_entity_poly.type
_entity_poly.pdbx_seq_one_letter_code
_entity_poly.pdbx_strand_id
1 'polypeptide(L)'
;MMGCKPMADDKVDLAKHRQLFYAQARWALFELGASAEILNKYKPIQKKDTHTLPNISQPNGQGHRNENIPWFWGMNIHGDSIESFHMEELYCVNYLWAKARQDRWLEEFKLVPWEMHWTMLYFQHWAEMWDGLGRETTPRKGCYARRQVGMWRAFQTQALADFQRSGAI
;
A
#
# COMPACT_ATOMS: atom_id res chain seq x y z
N MET A 1 -6.11 49.10 23.68
CA MET A 1 -5.66 47.83 23.08
C MET A 1 -6.83 46.86 23.05
N MET A 2 -7.62 46.84 21.98
CA MET A 2 -8.60 45.77 21.75
C MET A 2 -7.95 44.78 20.78
N GLY A 3 -7.61 43.60 21.29
CA GLY A 3 -6.92 42.57 20.52
C GLY A 3 -7.81 42.07 19.38
N CYS A 4 -7.23 42.04 18.18
CA CYS A 4 -7.72 41.23 17.06
C CYS A 4 -7.89 39.79 17.53
N LYS A 5 -9.11 39.24 17.41
CA LYS A 5 -9.31 37.79 17.47
C LYS A 5 -8.54 37.14 16.32
N PRO A 6 -7.86 36.00 16.55
CA PRO A 6 -7.16 35.30 15.48
C PRO A 6 -8.17 34.70 14.49
N MET A 7 -8.04 35.08 13.22
CA MET A 7 -8.68 34.45 12.07
C MET A 7 -8.08 33.04 11.87
N ALA A 8 -8.57 32.03 12.60
CA ALA A 8 -8.04 30.67 12.49
C ALA A 8 -9.07 29.56 12.27
N ASP A 9 -10.39 29.81 12.36
CA ASP A 9 -11.37 28.71 12.45
C ASP A 9 -12.39 28.60 11.29
N ASP A 10 -12.42 29.52 10.33
CA ASP A 10 -13.48 29.59 9.30
C ASP A 10 -13.50 28.38 8.33
N LYS A 11 -12.33 27.80 8.03
CA LYS A 11 -12.22 26.66 7.08
C LYS A 11 -12.72 25.34 7.67
N VAL A 12 -12.59 25.18 8.99
CA VAL A 12 -13.02 23.96 9.71
C VAL A 12 -14.54 23.90 9.78
N ASP A 13 -15.22 25.05 9.82
CA ASP A 13 -16.68 25.13 9.90
C ASP A 13 -17.38 24.93 8.55
N LEU A 14 -16.80 25.42 7.44
CA LEU A 14 -17.31 25.18 6.08
C LEU A 14 -17.39 23.69 5.73
N ALA A 15 -16.36 22.91 6.09
CA ALA A 15 -16.31 21.48 5.81
C ALA A 15 -17.37 20.69 6.59
N LYS A 16 -17.54 20.99 7.89
CA LYS A 16 -18.58 20.40 8.74
C LYS A 16 -19.97 20.75 8.22
N HIS A 17 -20.18 22.01 7.85
CA HIS A 17 -21.45 22.48 7.29
C HIS A 17 -21.82 21.65 6.05
N ARG A 18 -20.94 21.52 5.06
CA ARG A 18 -21.22 20.72 3.84
C ARG A 18 -21.56 19.25 4.14
N GLN A 19 -20.87 18.63 5.10
CA GLN A 19 -21.16 17.25 5.52
C GLN A 19 -22.57 17.12 6.11
N LEU A 20 -22.99 18.08 6.95
CA LEU A 20 -24.32 18.09 7.56
C LEU A 20 -25.42 18.25 6.51
N PHE A 21 -25.26 19.17 5.56
CA PHE A 21 -26.21 19.34 4.46
C PHE A 21 -26.36 18.07 3.63
N TYR A 22 -25.24 17.41 3.31
CA TYR A 22 -25.27 16.13 2.62
C TYR A 22 -25.97 15.04 3.44
N ALA A 23 -25.68 14.95 4.74
CA ALA A 23 -26.31 13.97 5.63
C ALA A 23 -27.83 14.18 5.70
N GLN A 24 -28.28 15.43 5.78
CA GLN A 24 -29.70 15.78 5.76
C GLN A 24 -30.37 15.42 4.43
N ALA A 25 -29.74 15.73 3.30
CA ALA A 25 -30.26 15.36 1.98
C ALA A 25 -30.35 13.84 1.80
N ARG A 26 -29.34 13.10 2.28
CA ARG A 26 -29.34 11.63 2.26
C ARG A 26 -30.42 11.04 3.17
N TRP A 27 -30.65 11.65 4.33
CA TRP A 27 -31.74 11.25 5.22
C TRP A 27 -33.10 11.45 4.54
N ALA A 28 -33.31 12.59 3.86
CA ALA A 28 -34.53 12.83 3.10
C ALA A 28 -34.72 11.81 1.96
N LEU A 29 -33.66 11.43 1.25
CA LEU A 29 -33.73 10.38 0.22
C LEU A 29 -34.16 9.03 0.80
N PHE A 30 -33.69 8.69 2.00
CA PHE A 30 -34.09 7.48 2.69
C PHE A 30 -35.57 7.54 3.10
N GLU A 31 -36.01 8.66 3.67
CA GLU A 31 -37.39 8.88 4.11
C GLU A 31 -38.41 8.85 2.95
N LEU A 32 -38.00 9.37 1.79
CA LEU A 32 -38.82 9.37 0.57
C LEU A 32 -38.90 8.00 -0.12
N GLY A 33 -38.28 6.96 0.44
CA GLY A 33 -38.31 5.62 -0.12
C GLY A 33 -37.55 5.49 -1.44
N ALA A 34 -36.43 6.20 -1.60
CA ALA A 34 -35.59 6.10 -2.79
C ALA A 34 -35.15 4.65 -3.07
N SER A 35 -34.97 4.32 -4.35
CA SER A 35 -34.57 2.98 -4.75
C SER A 35 -33.21 2.58 -4.14
N ALA A 36 -33.01 1.27 -3.95
CA ALA A 36 -31.75 0.73 -3.42
C ALA A 36 -30.54 1.13 -4.27
N GLU A 37 -30.73 1.34 -5.58
CA GLU A 37 -29.69 1.83 -6.49
C GLU A 37 -29.21 3.23 -6.12
N ILE A 38 -30.14 4.15 -5.83
CA ILE A 38 -29.83 5.52 -5.42
C ILE A 38 -29.13 5.52 -4.06
N LEU A 39 -29.61 4.70 -3.10
CA LEU A 39 -29.00 4.59 -1.78
C LEU A 39 -27.59 3.97 -1.81
N ASN A 40 -27.33 3.05 -2.74
CA ASN A 40 -25.99 2.48 -2.96
C ASN A 40 -25.05 3.47 -3.63
N LYS A 41 -25.58 4.34 -4.50
CA LYS A 41 -24.82 5.41 -5.15
C LYS A 41 -24.38 6.48 -4.15
N TYR A 42 -25.26 6.89 -3.23
CA TYR A 42 -24.98 7.94 -2.24
C TYR A 42 -24.64 7.34 -0.85
N LYS A 43 -23.36 7.03 -0.64
CA LYS A 43 -22.87 6.43 0.62
C LYS A 43 -22.70 7.48 1.73
N PRO A 44 -22.70 7.08 3.02
CA PRO A 44 -22.41 8.03 4.09
C PRO A 44 -20.96 8.55 3.98
N ILE A 45 -20.78 9.87 4.15
CA ILE A 45 -19.45 10.50 4.19
C ILE A 45 -18.90 10.36 5.61
N GLN A 46 -17.74 9.71 5.75
CA GLN A 46 -17.05 9.59 7.03
C GLN A 46 -16.06 10.74 7.21
N LYS A 47 -15.65 11.00 8.45
CA LYS A 47 -14.63 12.03 8.75
C LYS A 47 -13.34 11.79 7.96
N LYS A 48 -12.95 10.53 7.78
CA LYS A 48 -11.76 10.14 7.00
C LYS A 48 -11.84 10.58 5.53
N ASP A 49 -13.05 10.64 4.97
CA ASP A 49 -13.29 10.95 3.57
C ASP A 49 -13.17 12.46 3.27
N THR A 50 -13.09 13.26 4.34
CA THR A 50 -13.07 14.72 4.26
C THR A 50 -11.67 15.31 4.44
N HIS A 51 -10.68 14.45 4.68
CA HIS A 51 -9.29 14.86 4.62
C HIS A 51 -8.92 15.23 3.19
N THR A 52 -8.02 16.21 3.07
CA THR A 52 -7.45 16.59 1.77
C THR A 52 -6.80 15.36 1.16
N LEU A 53 -7.09 15.11 -0.12
CA LEU A 53 -6.49 13.98 -0.81
C LEU A 53 -4.96 14.11 -0.82
N PRO A 54 -4.23 13.09 -0.35
CA PRO A 54 -2.79 13.18 -0.26
C PRO A 54 -2.10 13.34 -1.62
N ASN A 55 -2.68 12.75 -2.68
CA ASN A 55 -2.16 12.85 -4.04
C ASN A 55 -2.08 14.30 -4.56
N ILE A 56 -3.01 15.18 -4.15
CA ILE A 56 -3.01 16.60 -4.49
C ILE A 56 -2.20 17.40 -3.48
N SER A 57 -2.42 17.16 -2.17
CA SER A 57 -1.84 18.01 -1.13
C SER A 57 -0.36 17.78 -0.92
N GLN A 58 0.10 16.53 -1.06
CA GLN A 58 1.47 16.10 -0.78
C GLN A 58 1.85 14.97 -1.75
N PRO A 59 2.12 15.28 -3.03
CA PRO A 59 2.41 14.27 -4.04
C PRO A 59 3.62 13.38 -3.70
N ASN A 60 4.57 13.91 -2.90
CA ASN A 60 5.76 13.19 -2.44
C ASN A 60 5.68 12.74 -0.97
N GLY A 61 4.51 12.82 -0.34
CA GLY A 61 4.30 12.42 1.06
C GLY A 61 4.42 10.91 1.25
N GLN A 62 5.23 10.47 2.21
CA GLN A 62 5.32 9.06 2.60
C GLN A 62 4.08 8.65 3.41
N GLY A 63 3.64 7.40 3.28
CA GLY A 63 2.57 6.81 4.11
C GLY A 63 1.20 6.71 3.44
N HIS A 64 0.92 7.50 2.41
CA HIS A 64 -0.39 7.49 1.72
C HIS A 64 -0.53 6.43 0.62
N ARG A 65 0.41 5.47 0.60
CA ARG A 65 0.60 4.50 -0.49
C ARG A 65 -0.57 3.54 -0.70
N ASN A 66 -1.42 3.34 0.31
CA ASN A 66 -2.55 2.40 0.30
C ASN A 66 -3.90 3.07 0.55
N GLU A 67 -3.94 4.40 0.61
CA GLU A 67 -5.19 5.12 0.82
C GLU A 67 -6.00 5.12 -0.48
N ASN A 68 -7.25 4.69 -0.39
CA ASN A 68 -8.19 4.80 -1.49
C ASN A 68 -8.84 6.18 -1.46
N ILE A 69 -9.04 6.76 -2.64
CA ILE A 69 -9.80 7.98 -2.79
C ILE A 69 -11.24 7.75 -2.30
N PRO A 70 -11.85 8.69 -1.57
CA PRO A 70 -13.26 8.62 -1.17
C PRO A 70 -14.19 8.37 -2.35
N TRP A 71 -15.22 7.57 -2.10
CA TRP A 71 -16.14 7.05 -3.13
C TRP A 71 -16.81 8.15 -3.98
N PHE A 72 -17.03 9.35 -3.42
CA PHE A 72 -17.73 10.43 -4.10
C PHE A 72 -16.88 11.10 -5.20
N TRP A 73 -15.55 11.05 -5.10
CA TRP A 73 -14.65 11.53 -6.16
C TRP A 73 -14.62 10.61 -7.38
N GLY A 74 -15.05 9.35 -7.23
CA GLY A 74 -15.22 8.41 -8.33
C GLY A 74 -16.59 8.48 -9.01
N MET A 75 -17.47 9.36 -8.54
CA MET A 75 -18.85 9.44 -9.01
C MET A 75 -18.97 10.51 -10.10
N ASN A 76 -19.38 10.10 -11.29
CA ASN A 76 -19.78 11.04 -12.33
C ASN A 76 -21.20 11.58 -11.99
N ILE A 77 -21.26 12.83 -11.56
CA ILE A 77 -22.51 13.56 -11.34
C ILE A 77 -22.78 14.32 -12.64
N HIS A 78 -23.83 13.92 -13.36
CA HIS A 78 -24.38 14.63 -14.52
C HIS A 78 -23.41 14.98 -15.68
N GLY A 79 -22.26 14.31 -15.80
CA GLY A 79 -21.30 14.59 -16.86
C GLY A 79 -20.26 15.66 -16.50
N ASP A 80 -20.38 16.30 -15.34
CA ASP A 80 -19.51 17.38 -14.86
C ASP A 80 -18.04 16.96 -14.76
N SER A 81 -17.78 15.65 -14.59
CA SER A 81 -16.43 15.12 -14.46
C SER A 81 -15.60 15.20 -15.75
N ILE A 82 -16.25 15.34 -16.92
CA ILE A 82 -15.56 15.41 -18.22
C ILE A 82 -15.08 16.84 -18.50
N GLU A 83 -15.80 17.85 -18.02
CA GLU A 83 -15.50 19.25 -18.32
C GLU A 83 -14.49 19.89 -17.36
N SER A 84 -14.30 19.31 -16.17
CA SER A 84 -13.36 19.85 -15.19
C SER A 84 -11.95 19.27 -15.35
N PHE A 85 -11.00 20.12 -15.77
CA PHE A 85 -9.56 19.80 -15.83
C PHE A 85 -9.03 19.16 -14.54
N HIS A 86 -9.45 19.68 -13.39
CA HIS A 86 -9.01 19.17 -12.08
C HIS A 86 -9.48 17.74 -11.78
N MET A 87 -10.65 17.32 -12.27
CA MET A 87 -11.13 15.95 -12.08
C MET A 87 -10.39 14.99 -13.02
N GLU A 88 -10.12 15.40 -14.25
CA GLU A 88 -9.32 14.60 -15.19
C GLU A 88 -7.91 14.32 -14.64
N GLU A 89 -7.22 15.35 -14.15
CA GLU A 89 -5.90 15.20 -13.53
C GLU A 89 -5.94 14.25 -12.32
N LEU A 90 -6.95 14.42 -11.45
CA LEU A 90 -7.19 13.54 -10.30
C LEU A 90 -7.34 12.07 -10.70
N TYR A 91 -8.14 11.79 -11.74
CA TYR A 91 -8.34 10.42 -12.22
C TYR A 91 -7.07 9.84 -12.85
N CYS A 92 -6.36 10.63 -13.65
CA CYS A 92 -5.09 10.22 -14.27
C CYS A 92 -4.05 9.85 -13.21
N VAL A 93 -3.84 10.70 -12.19
CA VAL A 93 -2.89 10.44 -11.11
C VAL A 93 -3.31 9.19 -10.31
N ASN A 94 -4.59 9.06 -9.98
CA ASN A 94 -5.08 7.90 -9.24
C ASN A 94 -4.90 6.60 -10.03
N TYR A 95 -5.20 6.63 -11.33
CA TYR A 95 -4.98 5.50 -12.22
C TYR A 95 -3.50 5.10 -12.27
N LEU A 96 -2.60 6.07 -12.45
CA LEU A 96 -1.15 5.81 -12.45
C LEU A 96 -0.68 5.16 -11.15
N TRP A 97 -1.19 5.61 -9.99
CA TRP A 97 -0.84 5.03 -8.69
C TRP A 97 -1.39 3.60 -8.54
N ALA A 98 -2.65 3.37 -8.91
CA ALA A 98 -3.25 2.05 -8.89
C ALA A 98 -2.50 1.08 -9.83
N LYS A 99 -2.12 1.57 -11.01
CA LYS A 99 -1.35 0.82 -11.99
C LYS A 99 0.05 0.49 -11.47
N ALA A 100 0.77 1.46 -10.93
CA ALA A 100 2.08 1.23 -10.32
C ALA A 100 2.03 0.23 -9.14
N ARG A 101 0.95 0.25 -8.35
CA ARG A 101 0.73 -0.73 -7.27
C ARG A 101 0.51 -2.13 -7.84
N GLN A 102 -0.34 -2.24 -8.86
CA GLN A 102 -0.58 -3.52 -9.55
C GLN A 102 0.71 -4.06 -10.17
N ASP A 103 1.46 -3.23 -10.89
CA ASP A 103 2.69 -3.64 -11.56
C ASP A 103 3.74 -4.11 -10.55
N ARG A 104 3.89 -3.41 -9.42
CA ARG A 104 4.76 -3.88 -8.32
C ARG A 104 4.30 -5.23 -7.77
N TRP A 105 3.01 -5.43 -7.51
CA TRP A 105 2.52 -6.73 -7.03
C TRP A 105 2.77 -7.85 -8.04
N LEU A 106 2.64 -7.57 -9.33
CA LEU A 106 2.97 -8.52 -10.40
C LEU A 106 4.47 -8.82 -10.46
N GLU A 107 5.31 -7.82 -10.22
CA GLU A 107 6.76 -7.99 -10.09
C GLU A 107 7.11 -8.82 -8.86
N GLU A 108 6.62 -8.46 -7.67
CA GLU A 108 6.85 -9.20 -6.42
C GLU A 108 6.39 -10.65 -6.55
N PHE A 109 5.22 -10.90 -7.15
CA PHE A 109 4.72 -12.26 -7.39
C PHE A 109 5.68 -13.11 -8.23
N LYS A 110 6.39 -12.49 -9.18
CA LYS A 110 7.38 -13.18 -10.02
C LYS A 110 8.74 -13.27 -9.31
N LEU A 111 9.22 -12.19 -8.71
CA LEU A 111 10.57 -12.05 -8.19
C LEU A 111 10.76 -12.78 -6.87
N VAL A 112 9.79 -12.73 -5.95
CA VAL A 112 9.91 -13.33 -4.62
C VAL A 112 10.25 -14.84 -4.69
N PRO A 113 9.58 -15.67 -5.51
CA PRO A 113 9.99 -17.08 -5.67
C PRO A 113 11.42 -17.25 -6.18
N TRP A 114 11.87 -16.39 -7.12
CA TRP A 114 13.24 -16.44 -7.63
C TRP A 114 14.26 -16.02 -6.57
N GLU A 115 13.97 -14.98 -5.79
CA GLU A 115 14.81 -14.56 -4.67
C GLU A 115 14.92 -15.65 -3.60
N MET A 116 13.80 -16.31 -3.27
CA MET A 116 13.78 -17.48 -2.38
C MET A 116 14.64 -18.61 -2.94
N HIS A 117 14.55 -18.89 -4.23
CA HIS A 117 15.41 -19.88 -4.87
C HIS A 117 16.89 -19.49 -4.82
N TRP A 118 17.23 -18.25 -5.16
CA TRP A 118 18.60 -17.75 -5.14
C TRP A 118 19.20 -17.70 -3.74
N THR A 119 18.42 -17.42 -2.70
CA THR A 119 18.91 -17.47 -1.32
C THR A 119 19.29 -18.90 -0.90
N MET A 120 18.55 -19.93 -1.32
CA MET A 120 18.94 -21.33 -1.10
C MET A 120 20.24 -21.69 -1.84
N LEU A 121 20.35 -21.30 -3.11
CA LEU A 121 21.57 -21.52 -3.91
C LEU A 121 22.77 -20.80 -3.31
N TYR A 122 22.56 -19.60 -2.76
CA TYR A 122 23.60 -18.84 -2.08
C TYR A 122 24.10 -19.59 -0.84
N PHE A 123 23.22 -20.09 0.02
CA PHE A 123 23.62 -20.89 1.18
C PHE A 123 24.37 -22.16 0.80
N GLN A 124 23.91 -22.85 -0.25
CA GLN A 124 24.60 -24.02 -0.78
C GLN A 124 26.00 -23.66 -1.28
N HIS A 125 26.12 -22.62 -2.09
CA HIS A 125 27.38 -22.14 -2.64
C HIS A 125 28.40 -21.83 -1.53
N TRP A 126 27.98 -21.14 -0.47
CA TRP A 126 28.85 -20.87 0.68
C TRP A 126 29.22 -22.14 1.43
N ALA A 127 28.28 -23.07 1.64
CA ALA A 127 28.60 -24.35 2.26
C ALA A 127 29.66 -25.12 1.47
N GLU A 128 29.57 -25.14 0.14
CA GLU A 128 30.55 -25.79 -0.74
C GLU A 128 31.91 -25.07 -0.71
N MET A 129 31.91 -23.74 -0.74
CA MET A 129 33.13 -22.93 -0.65
C MET A 129 33.88 -23.19 0.67
N TRP A 130 33.16 -23.21 1.80
CA TRP A 130 33.74 -23.51 3.11
C TRP A 130 34.20 -24.97 3.23
N ASP A 131 33.53 -25.91 2.54
CA ASP A 131 33.96 -27.32 2.49
C ASP A 131 35.29 -27.48 1.74
N GLY A 132 35.44 -26.80 0.60
CA GLY A 132 36.69 -26.73 -0.16
C GLY A 132 37.84 -26.17 0.69
N LEU A 133 37.63 -24.99 1.31
CA LEU A 133 38.62 -24.38 2.21
C LEU A 133 38.99 -25.30 3.38
N GLY A 134 38.02 -26.02 3.94
CA GLY A 134 38.23 -26.96 5.04
C GLY A 134 39.13 -28.15 4.69
N ARG A 135 39.16 -28.56 3.42
CA ARG A 135 40.02 -29.65 2.91
C ARG A 135 41.46 -29.20 2.68
N GLU A 136 41.67 -27.95 2.33
CA GLU A 136 42.98 -27.39 1.99
C GLU A 136 43.75 -26.81 3.20
N THR A 137 43.10 -26.68 4.36
CA THR A 137 43.67 -25.98 5.52
C THR A 137 44.15 -26.92 6.63
N THR A 138 45.03 -26.42 7.49
CA THR A 138 45.51 -27.10 8.70
C THR A 138 44.36 -27.59 9.62
N PRO A 139 44.55 -28.69 10.38
CA PRO A 139 43.47 -29.33 11.15
C PRO A 139 42.70 -28.38 12.08
N ARG A 140 43.40 -27.45 12.74
CA ARG A 140 42.80 -26.44 13.64
C ARG A 140 41.83 -25.51 12.91
N LYS A 141 42.22 -25.03 11.72
CA LYS A 141 41.39 -24.14 10.89
C LYS A 141 40.30 -24.94 10.16
N GLY A 142 40.57 -26.19 9.80
CA GLY A 142 39.59 -27.12 9.23
C GLY A 142 38.39 -27.38 10.16
N CYS A 143 38.59 -27.39 11.48
CA CYS A 143 37.47 -27.50 12.44
C CYS A 143 36.50 -26.30 12.35
N TYR A 144 37.04 -25.08 12.21
CA TYR A 144 36.21 -23.88 12.04
C TYR A 144 35.46 -23.90 10.69
N ALA A 145 36.16 -24.28 9.61
CA ALA A 145 35.54 -24.41 8.29
C ALA A 145 34.38 -25.41 8.31
N ARG A 146 34.55 -26.59 8.93
CA ARG A 146 33.47 -27.58 9.08
C ARG A 146 32.28 -27.05 9.88
N ARG A 147 32.52 -26.24 10.91
CA ARG A 147 31.44 -25.56 11.65
C ARG A 147 30.66 -24.61 10.73
N GLN A 148 31.36 -23.84 9.89
CA GLN A 148 30.72 -22.96 8.91
C GLN A 148 29.89 -23.75 7.90
N VAL A 149 30.40 -24.86 7.36
CA VAL A 149 29.64 -25.75 6.47
C VAL A 149 28.34 -26.20 7.13
N GLY A 150 28.42 -26.68 8.38
CA GLY A 150 27.23 -27.11 9.13
C GLY A 150 26.19 -25.99 9.31
N MET A 151 26.66 -24.78 9.62
CA MET A 151 25.80 -23.59 9.76
C MET A 151 25.10 -23.23 8.44
N TRP A 152 25.83 -23.14 7.33
CA TRP A 152 25.26 -22.77 6.03
C TRP A 152 24.28 -23.83 5.51
N ARG A 153 24.58 -25.12 5.71
CA ARG A 153 23.64 -26.20 5.39
C ARG A 153 22.38 -26.13 6.24
N ALA A 154 22.50 -25.80 7.53
CA ALA A 154 21.35 -25.61 8.41
C ALA A 154 20.45 -24.47 7.90
N PHE A 155 21.03 -23.31 7.51
CA PHE A 155 20.26 -22.22 6.92
C PHE A 155 19.53 -22.64 5.63
N GLN A 156 20.19 -23.39 4.76
CA GLN A 156 19.55 -23.93 3.56
C GLN A 156 18.35 -24.82 3.90
N THR A 157 18.51 -25.75 4.84
CA THR A 157 17.42 -26.66 5.24
C THR A 157 16.26 -25.92 5.91
N GLN A 158 16.55 -24.89 6.71
CA GLN A 158 15.52 -24.07 7.34
C GLN A 158 14.76 -23.24 6.31
N ALA A 159 15.48 -22.57 5.41
CA ALA A 159 14.88 -21.79 4.33
C ALA A 159 13.96 -22.66 3.46
N LEU A 160 14.42 -23.85 3.07
CA LEU A 160 13.60 -24.81 2.30
C LEU A 160 12.30 -25.17 3.04
N ALA A 161 12.39 -25.50 4.33
CA ALA A 161 11.22 -25.85 5.13
C ALA A 161 10.24 -24.68 5.28
N ASP A 162 10.74 -23.46 5.47
CA ASP A 162 9.90 -22.27 5.59
C ASP A 162 9.24 -21.90 4.25
N PHE A 163 9.94 -22.09 3.11
CA PHE A 163 9.40 -21.82 1.77
C PHE A 163 8.35 -22.83 1.33
N GLN A 164 8.53 -24.11 1.67
CA GLN A 164 7.50 -25.14 1.51
C GLN A 164 6.27 -24.83 2.36
N ARG A 165 6.48 -24.39 3.61
CA ARG A 165 5.36 -23.99 4.50
C ARG A 165 4.57 -22.81 3.93
N SER A 166 5.23 -21.85 3.30
CA SER A 166 4.56 -20.70 2.70
C SER A 166 3.85 -21.01 1.37
N GLY A 167 4.04 -22.21 0.81
CA GLY A 167 3.48 -22.59 -0.50
C GLY A 167 4.09 -21.81 -1.68
N ALA A 168 5.30 -21.29 -1.50
CA ALA A 168 6.01 -20.52 -2.54
C ALA A 168 6.79 -21.43 -3.50
N ILE A 169 6.98 -22.70 -3.12
CA ILE A 169 7.66 -23.77 -3.85
C ILE A 169 6.86 -25.07 -3.64
#